data_AF-A0A7Y2UB24-F1
#
_entry.id   AF-A0A7Y2UB24-F1
#
_cell.length_a   1.000
_cell.length_b   1.000
_cell.length_c   1.000
_cell.angle_alpha   90.00
_cell.angle_beta   90.00
_cell.angle_gamma   90.00
#
_symmetry.space_group_name_H-M   'P 1'
#
loop_
_entity.id
_entity.type
_entity.pdbx_description
1 polymer ?
#
loop_
_entity_poly.entity_id
_entity_poly.type
_entity_poly.pdbx_seq_one_letter_code
_entity_poly.pdbx_strand_id
1 'polypeptide(L)'
;MSPDHVRKLDRLDPLAGKRDLFVLPEGLIYLDGNSLGALPVAAQQRAAEIVAQQWGQDLVKSWNTHAWIDLPVTVGEKIAPMLG
;
A
#
# COMPACT_ATOMS: atom_id res chain seq x y z
N MET A 1 -30.64 -9.84 -2.61
CA MET A 1 -29.43 -10.68 -2.72
C MET A 1 -29.33 -11.51 -1.46
N SER A 2 -29.26 -12.85 -1.52
CA SER A 2 -29.15 -13.68 -0.31
C SER A 2 -27.71 -13.69 0.21
N PRO A 3 -27.47 -13.91 1.53
CA PRO A 3 -26.13 -14.06 2.07
C PRO A 3 -25.29 -15.12 1.35
N ASP A 4 -25.90 -16.23 0.92
CA ASP A 4 -25.21 -17.28 0.18
C ASP A 4 -24.78 -16.87 -1.22
N HIS A 5 -25.56 -15.99 -1.86
CA HIS A 5 -25.18 -15.41 -3.13
C HIS A 5 -23.93 -14.53 -2.98
N VAL A 6 -23.86 -13.68 -1.94
CA VAL A 6 -22.70 -12.82 -1.68
C VAL A 6 -21.45 -13.65 -1.40
N ARG A 7 -21.54 -14.65 -0.51
CA ARG A 7 -20.43 -15.55 -0.19
C ARG A 7 -19.91 -16.32 -1.42
N LYS A 8 -20.80 -16.63 -2.37
CA LYS A 8 -20.39 -17.26 -3.63
C LYS A 8 -19.57 -16.29 -4.48
N LEU A 9 -19.96 -15.02 -4.55
CA LEU A 9 -19.20 -13.99 -5.24
C LEU A 9 -17.82 -13.78 -4.60
N ASP A 10 -17.76 -13.68 -3.27
CA ASP A 10 -16.48 -13.52 -2.55
C ASP A 10 -15.51 -14.67 -2.82
N ARG A 11 -16.01 -15.92 -2.84
CA ARG A 11 -15.17 -17.10 -3.13
C ARG A 11 -14.68 -17.18 -4.56
N LEU A 12 -15.37 -16.54 -5.50
CA LEU A 12 -15.04 -16.57 -6.92
C LEU A 12 -14.23 -15.35 -7.36
N ASP A 13 -13.99 -14.38 -6.47
CA ASP A 13 -13.21 -13.18 -6.77
C ASP A 13 -11.71 -13.52 -6.93
N PRO A 14 -11.12 -13.39 -8.14
CA PRO A 14 -9.69 -13.63 -8.35
C PRO A 14 -8.81 -12.60 -7.62
N LEU A 15 -9.37 -11.50 -7.12
CA LEU A 15 -8.67 -10.45 -6.37
C LEU A 15 -8.83 -10.59 -4.86
N ALA A 16 -9.53 -11.61 -4.35
CA ALA A 16 -9.80 -11.76 -2.90
C ALA A 16 -8.52 -11.66 -2.05
N GLY A 17 -7.41 -12.25 -2.52
CA GLY A 17 -6.12 -12.20 -1.82
C GLY A 17 -5.45 -10.81 -1.77
N LYS A 18 -5.93 -9.83 -2.55
CA LYS A 18 -5.46 -8.43 -2.46
C LYS A 18 -5.92 -7.76 -1.17
N ARG A 19 -7.00 -8.24 -0.55
CA ARG A 19 -7.48 -7.76 0.76
C ARG A 19 -6.38 -7.82 1.82
N ASP A 20 -5.58 -8.89 1.80
CA ASP A 20 -4.53 -9.15 2.80
C ASP A 20 -3.33 -8.20 2.69
N LEU A 21 -3.28 -7.37 1.65
CA LEU A 21 -2.25 -6.34 1.47
C LEU A 21 -2.55 -5.06 2.27
N PHE A 22 -3.70 -4.97 2.95
CA PHE A 22 -4.16 -3.78 3.64
C PHE A 22 -4.41 -4.03 5.13
N VAL A 23 -4.07 -3.03 5.94
CA VAL A 23 -4.41 -3.00 7.36
C VAL A 23 -5.81 -2.43 7.51
N LEU A 24 -6.75 -3.25 7.98
CA LEU A 24 -8.13 -2.85 8.26
C LEU A 24 -8.51 -3.28 9.69
N PRO A 25 -9.12 -2.40 10.48
CA PRO A 25 -9.69 -2.77 11.78
C PRO A 25 -10.72 -3.90 11.64
N GLU A 26 -10.71 -4.83 12.60
CA GLU A 26 -11.71 -5.89 12.65
C GLU A 26 -13.13 -5.32 12.80
N GLY A 27 -14.08 -5.91 12.07
CA GLY A 27 -15.49 -5.49 12.08
C GLY A 27 -15.81 -4.20 11.34
N LEU A 28 -14.81 -3.44 10.86
CA LEU A 28 -15.04 -2.22 10.10
C LEU A 28 -15.39 -2.52 8.64
N ILE A 29 -16.51 -1.96 8.17
CA ILE A 29 -16.86 -1.90 6.75
C ILE A 29 -16.46 -0.52 6.23
N TYR A 30 -15.30 -0.43 5.58
CA TYR A 30 -14.73 0.83 5.12
C TYR A 30 -15.14 1.12 3.66
N LEU A 31 -16.04 2.10 3.47
CA LEU A 31 -16.62 2.46 2.17
C LEU A 31 -16.24 3.88 1.70
N ASP A 32 -15.17 4.46 2.24
CA ASP A 32 -14.70 5.83 1.90
C ASP A 32 -13.26 5.83 1.33
N GLY A 33 -12.88 4.72 0.69
CA GLY A 33 -11.55 4.55 0.07
C GLY A 33 -11.28 5.49 -1.11
N ASN A 34 -12.33 6.11 -1.66
CA ASN A 34 -12.26 7.15 -2.69
C ASN A 34 -11.75 8.49 -2.14
N SER A 35 -11.91 8.74 -0.84
CA SER A 35 -11.40 9.94 -0.17
C SER A 35 -9.99 9.67 0.36
N LEU A 36 -9.82 8.58 1.11
CA LEU A 36 -8.53 8.13 1.62
C LEU A 36 -8.41 6.61 1.49
N GLY A 37 -7.42 6.14 0.73
CA GLY A 37 -7.18 4.70 0.58
C GLY A 37 -6.80 4.03 1.91
N ALA A 38 -7.24 2.79 2.10
CA ALA A 38 -6.82 1.97 3.24
C ALA A 38 -5.28 1.80 3.27
N LEU A 39 -4.70 1.74 4.47
CA LEU A 39 -3.25 1.65 4.65
C LEU A 39 -2.69 0.32 4.10
N PRO A 40 -1.78 0.34 3.11
CA PRO A 40 -1.08 -0.88 2.70
C PRO A 40 -0.10 -1.34 3.78
N VAL A 41 -0.03 -2.65 4.02
CA VAL A 41 0.94 -3.27 4.96
C VAL A 41 2.38 -2.89 4.59
N ALA A 42 2.71 -2.90 3.30
CA ALA A 42 4.04 -2.55 2.81
C ALA A 42 4.40 -1.08 3.08
N ALA A 43 3.43 -0.17 3.02
CA ALA A 43 3.67 1.26 3.29
C ALA A 43 4.02 1.48 4.77
N GLN A 44 3.32 0.79 5.67
CA GLN A 44 3.62 0.82 7.11
C GLN A 44 5.05 0.33 7.40
N GLN A 45 5.42 -0.82 6.85
CA GLN A 45 6.76 -1.40 7.02
C GLN A 45 7.85 -0.49 6.46
N ARG A 46 7.63 0.05 5.26
CA ARG A 46 8.58 0.94 4.60
C ARG A 46 8.79 2.24 5.38
N ALA A 47 7.73 2.82 5.93
CA ALA A 47 7.85 4.02 6.77
C ALA A 47 8.69 3.75 8.03
N ALA A 48 8.49 2.61 8.69
CA ALA A 48 9.27 2.22 9.86
C ALA A 48 10.76 2.05 9.53
N GLU A 49 11.08 1.39 8.42
CA GLU A 49 12.45 1.23 7.92
C GLU A 49 13.12 2.58 7.63
N ILE A 50 12.42 3.47 6.93
CA ILE A 50 12.92 4.81 6.58
C ILE A 50 13.22 5.62 7.83
N VAL A 51 12.37 5.57 8.86
CA VAL A 51 12.62 6.37 10.07
C VAL A 51 13.75 5.75 10.90
N ALA A 52 13.70 4.44 11.14
CA ALA A 52 14.61 3.79 12.09
C ALA A 52 16.03 3.58 11.55
N GLN A 53 16.18 3.26 10.26
CA GLN A 53 17.47 2.86 9.66
C GLN A 53 17.99 3.96 8.74
N GLN A 54 17.51 3.95 7.50
CA GLN A 54 17.09 5.14 6.76
C GLN A 54 17.68 6.49 7.19
N TRP A 55 16.83 7.24 7.86
CA TRP A 55 17.13 8.53 8.42
C TRP A 55 17.93 8.39 9.72
N GLY A 56 17.47 7.53 10.65
CA GLY A 56 18.00 7.47 12.01
C GLY A 56 19.49 7.10 12.12
N GLN A 57 20.01 6.26 11.23
CA GLN A 57 21.38 5.77 11.25
C GLN A 57 22.23 6.33 10.10
N ASP A 58 21.68 6.37 8.88
CA ASP A 58 22.46 6.75 7.70
C ASP A 58 22.41 8.25 7.39
N LEU A 59 21.46 8.98 7.99
CA LEU A 59 21.36 10.44 7.93
C LEU A 59 21.41 10.95 6.49
N VAL A 60 22.21 11.99 6.24
CA VAL A 60 22.34 12.64 4.93
C VAL A 60 22.86 11.70 3.84
N LYS A 61 23.56 10.60 4.19
CA LYS A 61 24.05 9.63 3.19
C LYS A 61 22.89 8.97 2.44
N SER A 62 21.72 8.87 3.07
CA SER A 62 20.52 8.22 2.51
C SER A 62 20.00 8.85 1.23
N TRP A 63 20.35 10.11 0.97
CA TRP A 63 20.14 10.73 -0.34
C TRP A 63 20.70 9.90 -1.49
N ASN A 64 21.87 9.29 -1.27
CA ASN A 64 22.56 8.47 -2.26
C ASN A 64 22.48 6.97 -1.94
N THR A 65 22.74 6.57 -0.70
CA THR A 65 22.82 5.14 -0.33
C THR A 65 21.48 4.41 -0.42
N HIS A 66 20.38 5.14 -0.20
CA HIS A 66 19.02 4.63 -0.30
C HIS A 66 18.25 5.25 -1.48
N ALA A 67 18.99 5.90 -2.40
CA ALA A 67 18.48 6.52 -3.62
C ALA A 67 17.30 7.47 -3.41
N TRP A 68 17.25 8.21 -2.30
CA TRP A 68 16.15 9.17 -2.08
C TRP A 68 16.07 10.25 -3.15
N ILE A 69 17.21 10.60 -3.76
CA ILE A 69 17.25 11.59 -4.84
C ILE A 69 16.49 11.12 -6.09
N ASP A 70 16.47 9.81 -6.35
CA ASP A 70 15.83 9.22 -7.54
C ASP A 70 14.37 8.82 -7.29
N LEU A 71 13.92 8.76 -6.03
CA LEU A 71 12.59 8.30 -5.66
C LEU A 71 11.44 8.98 -6.43
N PRO A 72 11.42 10.32 -6.62
CA PRO A 72 10.36 10.97 -7.39
C PRO A 72 10.25 10.44 -8.82
N VAL A 73 11.39 10.20 -9.49
CA VAL A 73 11.43 9.66 -10.85
C VAL A 73 10.94 8.21 -10.85
N THR A 74 11.47 7.37 -9.96
CA THR A 74 11.05 5.96 -9.85
C THR A 74 9.56 5.81 -9.53
N VAL A 75 8.98 6.68 -8.69
CA VAL A 75 7.54 6.67 -8.40
C VAL A 75 6.74 7.11 -9.63
N GLY A 76 7.18 8.16 -10.32
CA GLY A 76 6.57 8.61 -11.58
C GLY A 76 6.50 7.49 -12.62
N GLU A 77 7.61 6.77 -12.84
CA GLU A 77 7.68 5.64 -13.77
C GLU A 77 6.71 4.49 -13.42
N LYS A 78 6.47 4.25 -12.13
CA LYS A 78 5.49 3.23 -11.69
C LYS A 78 4.05 3.66 -11.92
N ILE A 79 3.76 4.95 -11.85
CA ILE A 79 2.41 5.51 -12.04
C ILE A 79 2.10 5.65 -13.54
N ALA A 80 3.11 5.97 -14.37
CA ALA A 80 2.93 6.28 -15.78
C ALA A 80 2.05 5.27 -16.57
N PRO A 81 2.22 3.94 -16.44
CA PRO A 81 1.38 2.98 -17.18
C PRO A 81 -0.11 3.03 -16.84
N MET A 82 -0.49 3.64 -15.71
CA MET A 82 -1.89 3.80 -15.29
C MET A 82 -2.55 5.05 -15.87
N LEU A 83 -1.77 5.99 -16.41
CA LEU A 83 -2.26 7.27 -16.94
C LEU A 83 -2.31 7.30 -18.48
N GLY A 84 -1.57 6.41 -19.15
CA GLY A 84 -1.37 6.43 -20.60
C GLY A 84 -0.30 7.43 -21.03
#